data_AF-A0A411DUZ4-F1
#
_entry.id   AF-A0A411DUZ4-F1
#
_cell.length_a   1.000
_cell.length_b   1.000
_cell.length_c   1.000
_cell.angle_alpha   90.00
_cell.angle_beta   90.00
_cell.angle_gamma   90.00
#
_symmetry.space_group_name_H-M   'P 1'
#
loop_
_entity.id
_entity.type
_entity.pdbx_description
1 polymer ?
#
loop_
_entity_poly.entity_id
_entity_poly.type
_entity_poly.pdbx_seq_one_letter_code
_entity_poly.pdbx_strand_id
1 'polypeptide(L)'
;VVGNYWPPQYVIMDGDTLKPRKIVSTRGMTVDGEYHPDPRVASIVASFIKPEWVINIKETGQILLVDYSDIENLKTTTVGSAKFLHDGGWD
;
A
#
# COMPACT_ATOMS: atom_id res chain seq x y z
N VAL A 1 5.06 -2.83 8.41
CA VAL A 1 4.51 -1.75 7.54
C VAL A 1 3.29 -1.15 8.21
N VAL A 2 3.05 0.14 8.05
CA VAL A 2 1.87 0.86 8.60
C VAL A 2 1.23 1.69 7.49
N GLY A 3 -0.10 1.68 7.42
CA GLY A 3 -0.89 2.51 6.52
C GLY A 3 -1.54 3.68 7.25
N ASN A 4 -1.59 4.84 6.60
CA ASN A 4 -2.19 6.05 7.17
C ASN A 4 -3.37 6.54 6.33
N TYR A 5 -4.33 7.19 6.99
CA TYR A 5 -5.36 7.99 6.32
C TYR A 5 -4.83 9.38 6.01
N TRP A 6 -4.08 9.99 6.94
CA TRP A 6 -3.47 11.29 6.77
C TRP A 6 -2.07 11.36 7.41
N PRO A 7 -1.03 11.86 6.71
CA PRO A 7 -1.02 12.05 5.26
C PRO A 7 -1.27 10.72 4.51
N PRO A 8 -1.75 10.75 3.24
CA PRO A 8 -2.04 9.54 2.46
C PRO A 8 -0.75 8.82 2.08
N GLN A 9 -0.29 7.90 2.93
CA GLN A 9 0.98 7.18 2.77
C GLN A 9 0.98 5.84 3.48
N TYR A 10 1.91 4.97 3.11
CA TYR A 10 2.35 3.87 3.97
C TYR A 10 3.84 4.02 4.34
N VAL A 11 4.21 3.45 5.48
CA VAL A 11 5.57 3.50 6.02
C VAL A 11 6.09 2.08 6.23
N ILE A 12 7.25 1.80 5.62
CA ILE A 12 8.03 0.59 5.87
C ILE A 12 9.02 0.91 6.99
N MET A 13 9.05 0.05 8.00
CA MET A 13 9.89 0.20 9.18
C MET A 13 10.67 -1.08 9.42
N ASP A 14 11.79 -0.94 10.10
CA ASP A 14 12.51 -2.06 10.69
C ASP A 14 11.62 -2.77 11.73
N GLY A 15 11.60 -4.11 11.71
CA GLY A 15 10.68 -4.91 12.52
C GLY A 15 10.98 -4.87 14.02
N ASP A 16 12.25 -4.76 14.39
CA ASP A 16 12.69 -4.81 15.80
C ASP A 16 12.73 -3.42 16.44
N THR A 17 13.19 -2.42 15.68
CA THR A 17 13.47 -1.08 16.20
C THR A 17 12.39 -0.06 15.87
N LEU A 18 11.47 -0.39 14.96
CA LEU A 18 10.47 0.53 14.40
C LEU A 18 11.07 1.75 13.69
N LYS A 19 12.38 1.75 13.42
CA LYS A 19 13.01 2.84 12.67
C LYS A 19 12.42 2.90 11.26
N PRO A 20 12.00 4.09 10.78
CA PRO A 20 11.47 4.22 9.43
C PRO A 20 12.57 3.94 8.41
N ARG A 21 12.26 3.06 7.45
CA ARG A 21 13.13 2.71 6.33
C ARG A 21 12.72 3.41 5.05
N LYS A 22 11.40 3.50 4.80
CA LYS A 22 10.86 4.13 3.59
C LYS A 22 9.45 4.66 3.83
N ILE A 23 9.16 5.83 3.28
CA ILE A 23 7.84 6.45 3.30
C ILE A 23 7.38 6.56 1.85
N VAL A 24 6.19 6.08 1.54
CA VAL A 24 5.64 6.09 0.18
C VAL A 24 4.28 6.78 0.17
N SER A 25 4.17 7.86 -0.59
CA SER A 25 2.91 8.55 -0.85
C SER A 25 1.98 7.65 -1.67
N THR A 26 0.69 7.72 -1.36
CA THR A 26 -0.36 6.98 -2.07
C THR A 26 -1.24 7.88 -2.93
N ARG A 27 -0.97 9.19 -2.96
CA ARG A 27 -1.55 10.12 -3.94
C ARG A 27 -1.29 9.64 -5.36
N GLY A 28 -2.30 9.67 -6.22
CA GLY A 28 -2.15 9.15 -7.56
C GLY A 28 -3.44 9.10 -8.36
N MET A 29 -3.41 8.36 -9.45
CA MET A 29 -4.55 8.17 -10.33
C MET A 29 -5.46 7.09 -9.79
N THR A 30 -6.76 7.31 -9.83
CA THR A 30 -7.77 6.27 -9.66
C THR A 30 -7.69 5.26 -10.81
N VAL A 31 -8.29 4.09 -10.64
CA VAL A 31 -8.43 3.08 -11.70
C VAL A 31 -9.11 3.59 -12.98
N ASP A 32 -9.89 4.67 -12.87
CA ASP A 32 -10.58 5.31 -14.01
C ASP A 32 -9.75 6.43 -14.67
N GLY A 33 -8.52 6.68 -14.18
CA GLY A 33 -7.63 7.68 -14.76
C GLY A 33 -7.85 9.12 -14.28
N GLU A 34 -8.56 9.32 -13.17
CA GLU A 34 -8.69 10.63 -12.50
C GLU A 34 -7.70 10.78 -11.35
N TYR A 35 -7.10 11.96 -11.16
CA TYR A 35 -6.19 12.20 -10.04
C TYR A 35 -6.97 12.32 -8.71
N HIS A 36 -6.52 11.64 -7.67
CA HIS A 36 -7.07 11.73 -6.32
C HIS A 36 -5.99 12.16 -5.30
N PRO A 37 -6.17 13.30 -4.60
CA PRO A 37 -5.15 13.88 -3.74
C PRO A 37 -5.02 13.19 -2.37
N ASP A 38 -6.07 12.51 -1.89
CA ASP A 38 -6.07 11.87 -0.56
C ASP A 38 -6.51 10.39 -0.55
N PRO A 39 -5.80 9.49 -1.26
CA PRO A 39 -6.10 8.07 -1.23
C PRO A 39 -5.59 7.46 0.07
N ARG A 40 -6.48 6.89 0.87
CA ARG A 40 -6.18 6.33 2.18
C ARG A 40 -5.70 4.90 2.04
N VAL A 41 -4.73 4.52 2.87
CA VAL A 41 -4.38 3.11 3.02
C VAL A 41 -5.43 2.45 3.91
N ALA A 42 -6.03 1.38 3.42
CA ALA A 42 -7.03 0.59 4.13
C ALA A 42 -6.38 -0.67 4.73
N SER A 43 -6.78 -1.86 4.29
CA SER A 43 -6.18 -3.11 4.75
C SER A 43 -4.75 -3.30 4.24
N ILE A 44 -3.93 -3.95 5.08
CA ILE A 44 -2.60 -4.45 4.71
C ILE A 44 -2.50 -5.90 5.18
N VAL A 45 -2.17 -6.82 4.28
CA VAL A 45 -1.88 -8.22 4.62
C VAL A 45 -0.55 -8.67 4.07
N ALA A 46 0.11 -9.58 4.79
CA ALA A 46 1.35 -10.20 4.32
C ALA A 46 1.03 -11.44 3.48
N SER A 47 1.80 -11.63 2.41
CA SER A 47 1.78 -12.86 1.62
C SER A 47 2.42 -14.01 2.40
N PHE A 48 1.85 -15.22 2.26
CA PHE A 48 2.43 -16.45 2.84
C PHE A 48 3.47 -17.12 1.95
N ILE A 49 3.62 -16.68 0.69
CA ILE A 49 4.44 -17.37 -0.33
C ILE A 49 5.52 -16.49 -0.96
N LYS A 50 5.49 -15.18 -0.72
CA LYS A 50 6.43 -14.21 -1.26
C LYS A 50 6.75 -13.15 -0.20
N PRO A 51 7.92 -12.48 -0.27
CA PRO A 51 8.23 -11.34 0.57
C PRO A 51 7.45 -10.08 0.11
N GLU A 52 6.12 -10.16 0.13
CA GLU A 52 5.23 -9.10 -0.36
C GLU A 52 4.17 -8.72 0.68
N TRP A 53 3.88 -7.43 0.79
CA TRP A 53 2.64 -6.94 1.39
C TRP A 53 1.61 -6.64 0.30
N VAL A 54 0.35 -6.97 0.56
CA VAL A 54 -0.81 -6.55 -0.23
C VAL A 54 -1.42 -5.36 0.48
N ILE A 55 -1.42 -4.19 -0.16
CA ILE A 55 -1.87 -2.91 0.42
C ILE A 55 -3.03 -2.37 -0.41
N ASN A 56 -4.18 -2.18 0.22
CA ASN A 56 -5.35 -1.58 -0.41
C ASN A 56 -5.34 -0.06 -0.31
N ILE A 57 -5.48 0.62 -1.45
CA ILE A 57 -5.59 2.07 -1.56
C ILE A 57 -7.04 2.43 -1.88
N LYS A 58 -7.75 2.92 -0.87
CA LYS A 58 -9.20 3.01 -0.83
C LYS A 58 -9.77 3.79 -2.01
N GLU A 59 -9.53 5.09 -2.09
CA GLU A 59 -10.20 5.98 -3.04
C GLU A 59 -9.72 5.77 -4.48
N THR A 60 -8.48 5.33 -4.70
CA THR A 60 -7.98 5.04 -6.06
C THR A 60 -8.43 3.69 -6.58
N GLY A 61 -8.90 2.79 -5.72
CA GLY A 61 -9.29 1.43 -6.11
C GLY A 61 -8.09 0.58 -6.54
N GLN A 62 -6.92 0.85 -5.99
CA GLN A 62 -5.68 0.14 -6.32
C GLN A 62 -5.30 -0.84 -5.22
N ILE A 63 -4.78 -2.00 -5.62
CA ILE A 63 -4.12 -2.95 -4.74
C ILE A 63 -2.64 -2.94 -5.10
N LEU A 64 -1.77 -2.65 -4.13
CA LEU A 64 -0.33 -2.66 -4.31
C LEU A 64 0.25 -3.95 -3.75
N LEU A 65 1.00 -4.68 -4.59
CA LEU A 65 1.86 -5.77 -4.17
C LEU A 65 3.27 -5.20 -3.98
N VAL A 66 3.65 -4.97 -2.73
CA VAL A 66 4.91 -4.31 -2.36
C VAL A 66 5.93 -5.37 -1.96
N ASP A 67 6.92 -5.60 -2.81
CA ASP A 67 8.03 -6.52 -2.56
C ASP A 67 9.05 -5.87 -1.63
N TYR A 68 9.21 -6.44 -0.44
CA TYR A 68 10.09 -5.93 0.61
C TYR A 68 11.45 -6.65 0.69
N SER A 69 11.79 -7.51 -0.28
CA SER A 69 13.09 -8.19 -0.34
C SER A 69 14.27 -7.22 -0.54
N ASP A 70 14.03 -6.07 -1.19
CA ASP A 70 14.98 -4.96 -1.35
C ASP A 70 14.23 -3.62 -1.19
N ILE A 71 14.29 -3.06 0.02
CA ILE A 71 13.60 -1.80 0.36
C ILE A 71 14.27 -0.60 -0.35
N GLU A 72 15.57 -0.66 -0.62
CA GLU A 72 16.28 0.42 -1.30
C GLU A 72 15.78 0.52 -2.75
N ASN A 73 15.67 -0.62 -3.44
CA ASN A 73 15.14 -0.74 -4.81
C ASN A 73 13.70 -1.27 -4.85
N LEU A 74 12.84 -0.72 -3.98
CA LEU A 74 11.46 -1.19 -3.77
C LEU A 74 10.70 -1.40 -5.08
N LYS A 75 10.27 -2.64 -5.32
CA LYS A 75 9.40 -3.00 -6.44
C LYS A 75 7.95 -3.02 -5.98
N THR A 76 7.07 -2.54 -6.84
CA THR A 76 5.62 -2.56 -6.57
C THR A 76 4.87 -2.91 -7.83
N THR A 77 3.99 -3.90 -7.75
CA THR A 77 2.99 -4.18 -8.78
C THR A 77 1.66 -3.56 -8.38
N THR A 78 1.02 -2.83 -9.29
CA THR A 78 -0.29 -2.24 -9.06
C THR A 78 -1.35 -3.05 -9.80
N VAL A 79 -2.39 -3.47 -9.08
CA VAL A 79 -3.56 -4.16 -9.63
C VAL A 79 -4.78 -3.25 -9.46
N GLY A 80 -5.55 -3.06 -10.52
CA GLY A 80 -6.80 -2.32 -10.47
C GLY A 80 -7.92 -3.15 -9.82
N SER A 81 -8.76 -2.48 -9.05
CA SER A 81 -9.93 -3.06 -8.37
C SER A 81 -11.08 -2.04 -8.38
N ALA A 82 -12.09 -2.21 -7.53
CA ALA A 82 -13.15 -1.24 -7.31
C ALA A 82 -12.65 -0.07 -6.43
N LYS A 83 -13.16 1.14 -6.68
CA LYS A 83 -12.96 2.29 -5.79
C LYS A 83 -13.59 2.02 -4.41
N PHE A 84 -13.04 2.66 -3.40
CA PHE A 84 -13.45 2.61 -1.99
C PHE A 84 -13.30 1.23 -1.35
N LEU A 85 -12.15 0.58 -1.54
CA LEU A 85 -11.78 -0.63 -0.80
C LEU A 85 -11.75 -0.33 0.71
N HIS A 86 -12.47 -1.13 1.51
CA HIS A 86 -12.57 -0.97 2.96
C HIS A 86 -11.76 -2.04 3.67
N ASP A 87 -12.30 -3.25 3.69
CA ASP A 87 -11.70 -4.38 4.36
C ASP A 87 -11.20 -5.35 3.30
N GLY A 88 -10.14 -6.07 3.63
CA GLY A 88 -9.50 -7.02 2.75
C GLY A 88 -8.61 -7.92 3.58
N GLY A 89 -8.48 -9.16 3.14
CA GLY A 89 -7.87 -10.21 3.91
C GLY A 89 -7.72 -11.46 3.08
N TRP A 90 -7.39 -12.56 3.76
CA TRP A 90 -7.38 -13.89 3.18
C TRP A 90 -8.64 -14.68 3.55
N ASP A 91 -9.70 -13.98 3.98
CA ASP A 91 -10.99 -14.54 4.40
C ASP A 91 -11.96 -14.78 3.24
#